data_AF-A0A812QDD6-F1
#
_entry.id   AF-A0A812QDD6-F1
#
_cell.length_a   1.000
_cell.length_b   1.000
_cell.length_c   1.000
_cell.angle_alpha   90.00
_cell.angle_beta   90.00
_cell.angle_gamma   90.00
#
_symmetry.space_group_name_H-M   'P 1'
#
loop_
_entity.id
_entity.type
_entity.pdbx_description
1 polymer ?
#
loop_
_entity_poly.entity_id
_entity_poly.type
_entity_poly.pdbx_seq_one_letter_code
_entity_poly.pdbx_strand_id
1 'polypeptide(L)'
;MTSELVRLKSAKSASADSFERARLDQKISEGEKQLQSAAKESGKNRLRQLVHDVGAKNLLPDLKTKLSEQEEQVTAKLTYQSLDHTLHLACFAPLEDLSARVGKAGEFRENISDLVVVCSDQIPLWIKSGSERELFAEWEHQPLPQQVLRERLRKHHLASPDQISDSGDVLPAAKPLLQAVKPSAKAATASGQRQKRAFVDADSLRYRVTYEARQALYGLCKEPGADGESALSGRVLPGLLVVHGTHARLDNIDSSGRFLKDESFEFAGKLICRQKKSSAGNLLRGWRQARDKDPGLFRHISVMSQPSANVDGIIFAWSQEALATLAPASVHVRDCFAAAWSSSAAESLFYGQSLQTVIGPKLTASLQLTDTDFARAFKSLARSAMDDLRHSGQTALLAAGEKEFWRASHLDMAKAVVQAQSQMSERQASNDWIVSGLRRNGLLAYKPDFSKKTLVPLSDSECFGTGMGAKVVADLVEWSYHHSEPQDQDVEKRVDEALLNVHEMPLDLQLPCIESGVLTLSLDLQRTAWQKQLSADSDLLAKKAVKRDVKQMVALARQKLRGKLLEAMRHRLTQMSREQALQRLVPRASDTQKPSVVRKKGLKNQKKTALAHAAKALAKKM
;
A
#
# COMPACT_ATOMS: atom_id res chain seq x y z
N MET A 1 -39.89 -10.27 37.50
CA MET A 1 -38.98 -10.99 36.58
C MET A 1 -38.47 -12.30 37.16
N THR A 2 -37.48 -12.35 38.06
CA THR A 2 -36.96 -13.62 38.61
C THR A 2 -37.96 -14.40 39.46
N SER A 3 -38.73 -13.75 40.35
CA SER A 3 -39.76 -14.45 41.15
C SER A 3 -40.96 -14.93 40.32
N GLU A 4 -41.22 -14.29 39.20
CA GLU A 4 -42.31 -14.61 38.27
C GLU A 4 -41.95 -15.82 37.39
N LEU A 5 -40.70 -15.90 36.91
CA LEU A 5 -40.16 -17.09 36.24
C LEU A 5 -40.17 -18.32 37.15
N VAL A 6 -39.84 -18.15 38.44
CA VAL A 6 -39.92 -19.24 39.43
C VAL A 6 -41.37 -19.69 39.60
N ARG A 7 -42.33 -18.76 39.70
CA ARG A 7 -43.76 -19.10 39.74
C ARG A 7 -44.25 -19.83 38.48
N LEU A 8 -43.84 -19.40 37.30
CA LEU A 8 -44.22 -20.04 36.03
C LEU A 8 -43.62 -21.45 35.89
N LYS A 9 -42.37 -21.66 36.35
CA LYS A 9 -41.73 -22.98 36.38
C LYS A 9 -42.43 -23.94 37.34
N SER A 10 -42.82 -23.46 38.52
CA SER A 10 -43.60 -24.25 39.49
C SER A 10 -45.02 -24.54 38.99
N ALA A 11 -45.67 -23.60 38.29
CA ALA A 11 -46.98 -23.83 37.68
C ALA A 11 -46.92 -24.87 36.54
N LYS A 12 -45.81 -24.90 35.78
CA LYS A 12 -45.58 -25.92 34.76
C LYS A 12 -45.46 -27.31 35.36
N SER A 13 -44.71 -27.47 36.46
CA SER A 13 -44.53 -28.78 37.10
C SER A 13 -45.80 -29.31 37.74
N ALA A 14 -46.72 -28.42 38.15
CA ALA A 14 -48.03 -28.78 38.71
C ALA A 14 -49.12 -29.05 37.66
N SER A 15 -48.97 -28.60 36.41
CA SER A 15 -49.97 -28.81 35.37
C SER A 15 -49.89 -30.23 34.79
N ALA A 16 -51.03 -30.93 34.68
CA ALA A 16 -51.12 -32.26 34.07
C ALA A 16 -51.52 -32.21 32.57
N ASP A 17 -52.01 -31.07 32.09
CA ASP A 17 -52.43 -30.87 30.70
C ASP A 17 -51.23 -30.53 29.79
N SER A 18 -51.10 -31.29 28.71
CA SER A 18 -50.04 -31.12 27.71
C SER A 18 -50.11 -29.77 27.01
N PHE A 19 -51.31 -29.21 26.80
CA PHE A 19 -51.47 -27.93 26.10
C PHE A 19 -51.03 -26.75 26.98
N GLU A 20 -51.46 -26.73 28.24
CA GLU A 20 -51.03 -25.70 29.19
C GLU A 20 -49.54 -25.79 29.54
N ARG A 21 -48.94 -26.99 29.55
CA ARG A 21 -47.48 -27.14 29.66
C ARG A 21 -46.73 -26.46 28.51
N ALA A 22 -47.19 -26.65 27.27
CA ALA A 22 -46.58 -26.02 26.09
C ALA A 22 -46.70 -24.49 26.12
N ARG A 23 -47.85 -23.97 26.55
CA ARG A 23 -48.09 -22.53 26.72
C ARG A 23 -47.20 -21.92 27.81
N LEU A 24 -47.04 -22.62 28.94
CA LEU A 24 -46.14 -22.19 30.01
C LEU A 24 -44.67 -22.25 29.58
N ASP A 25 -44.28 -23.23 28.76
CA ASP A 25 -42.94 -23.31 28.18
C ASP A 25 -42.60 -22.12 27.28
N GLN A 26 -43.54 -21.69 26.45
CA GLN A 26 -43.35 -20.50 25.63
C GLN A 26 -43.12 -19.26 26.50
N LYS A 27 -43.94 -19.07 27.55
CA LYS A 27 -43.80 -17.93 28.48
C LYS A 27 -42.51 -17.96 29.29
N ILE A 28 -42.06 -19.13 29.73
CA ILE A 28 -40.78 -19.30 30.42
C ILE A 28 -39.62 -18.95 29.46
N SER A 29 -39.66 -19.44 28.22
CA SER A 29 -38.63 -19.13 27.21
C SER A 29 -38.55 -17.64 26.88
N GLU A 30 -39.70 -16.97 26.75
CA GLU A 30 -39.78 -15.52 26.54
C GLU A 30 -39.24 -14.74 27.74
N GLY A 31 -39.60 -15.13 28.97
CA GLY A 31 -39.09 -14.53 30.20
C GLY A 31 -37.57 -14.72 30.38
N GLU A 32 -37.03 -15.90 30.06
CA GLU A 32 -35.59 -16.17 30.11
C GLU A 32 -34.82 -15.34 29.07
N LYS A 33 -35.36 -15.19 27.85
CA LYS A 33 -34.78 -14.31 26.83
C LYS A 33 -34.76 -12.85 27.28
N GLN A 34 -35.83 -12.37 27.92
CA GLN A 34 -35.90 -11.01 28.46
C GLN A 34 -34.91 -10.80 29.63
N LEU A 35 -34.73 -11.80 30.48
CA LEU A 35 -33.75 -11.74 31.58
C LEU A 35 -32.31 -11.69 31.03
N GLN A 36 -32.02 -12.49 29.99
CA GLN A 36 -30.72 -12.49 29.32
C GLN A 36 -30.45 -11.16 28.59
N SER A 37 -31.46 -10.54 27.97
CA SER A 37 -31.29 -9.21 27.37
C SER A 37 -31.06 -8.13 28.41
N ALA A 38 -31.80 -8.14 29.52
CA ALA A 38 -31.63 -7.20 30.63
C ALA A 38 -30.26 -7.33 31.30
N ALA A 39 -29.74 -8.55 31.47
CA ALA A 39 -28.39 -8.78 31.99
C ALA A 39 -27.30 -8.26 31.04
N LYS A 40 -27.46 -8.46 29.72
CA LYS A 40 -26.55 -7.89 28.71
C LYS A 40 -26.57 -6.36 28.70
N GLU A 41 -27.74 -5.76 28.93
CA GLU A 41 -27.93 -4.32 28.97
C GLU A 41 -27.33 -3.69 30.24
N SER A 42 -27.51 -4.34 31.39
CA SER A 42 -26.83 -3.99 32.65
C SER A 42 -25.30 -4.04 32.52
N GLY A 43 -24.74 -5.06 31.85
CA GLY A 43 -23.30 -5.15 31.58
C GLY A 43 -22.76 -4.01 30.71
N LYS A 44 -23.53 -3.56 29.70
CA LYS A 44 -23.17 -2.39 28.87
C LYS A 44 -23.23 -1.08 29.67
N ASN A 45 -24.22 -0.94 30.55
CA ASN A 45 -24.32 0.22 31.42
C ASN A 45 -23.18 0.27 32.45
N ARG A 46 -22.77 -0.88 32.99
CA ARG A 46 -21.60 -0.98 33.88
C ARG A 46 -20.30 -0.62 33.17
N LEU A 47 -20.11 -1.03 31.91
CA LEU A 47 -18.95 -0.63 31.12
C LEU A 47 -18.92 0.88 30.86
N ARG A 48 -20.07 1.49 30.54
CA ARG A 48 -20.19 2.95 30.39
C ARG A 48 -19.91 3.71 31.69
N GLN A 49 -20.42 3.21 32.81
CA GLN A 49 -20.17 3.77 34.14
C GLN A 49 -18.68 3.69 34.48
N LEU A 50 -18.03 2.53 34.24
CA LEU A 50 -16.60 2.35 34.47
C LEU A 50 -15.76 3.32 33.63
N VAL A 51 -16.09 3.49 32.34
CA VAL A 51 -15.42 4.45 31.45
C VAL A 51 -15.55 5.88 31.98
N HIS A 52 -16.73 6.25 32.47
CA HIS A 52 -16.98 7.55 33.10
C HIS A 52 -16.19 7.73 34.42
N ASP A 53 -16.24 6.74 35.31
CA ASP A 53 -15.66 6.82 36.65
C ASP A 53 -14.13 6.88 36.65
N VAL A 54 -13.48 6.26 35.65
CA VAL A 54 -12.02 6.35 35.45
C VAL A 54 -11.61 7.53 34.56
N GLY A 55 -12.56 8.37 34.13
CA GLY A 55 -12.31 9.49 33.22
C GLY A 55 -11.82 9.09 31.83
N ALA A 56 -12.01 7.82 31.43
CA ALA A 56 -11.61 7.32 30.12
C ALA A 56 -12.54 7.84 29.03
N LYS A 57 -11.97 8.08 27.84
CA LYS A 57 -12.73 8.41 26.63
C LYS A 57 -12.60 7.26 25.65
N ASN A 58 -13.74 6.83 25.09
CA ASN A 58 -13.73 5.84 24.03
C ASN A 58 -13.39 6.54 22.70
N LEU A 59 -12.11 6.49 22.32
CA LEU A 59 -11.59 7.08 21.09
C LEU A 59 -11.25 5.98 20.08
N LEU A 60 -11.36 6.32 18.79
CA LEU A 60 -10.74 5.51 17.75
C LEU A 60 -9.25 5.84 17.72
N PRO A 61 -8.35 4.84 17.74
CA PRO A 61 -6.92 5.09 17.65
C PRO A 61 -6.59 5.64 16.25
N ASP A 62 -5.71 6.65 16.22
CA ASP A 62 -5.25 7.27 14.97
C ASP A 62 -4.41 6.30 14.11
N LEU A 63 -3.64 5.41 14.75
CA LEU A 63 -2.85 4.38 14.12
C LEU A 63 -3.15 3.00 14.74
N LYS A 64 -3.35 2.00 13.88
CA LYS A 64 -3.48 0.60 14.30
C LYS A 64 -2.24 -0.15 13.86
N THR A 65 -1.35 -0.40 14.82
CA THR A 65 -0.14 -1.19 14.64
C THR A 65 -0.31 -2.58 15.24
N LYS A 66 0.45 -3.56 14.74
CA LYS A 66 0.62 -4.87 15.37
C LYS A 66 1.98 -5.00 16.05
N LEU A 67 2.82 -3.99 15.93
CA LEU A 67 4.15 -3.96 16.53
C LEU A 67 4.02 -3.54 17.99
N SER A 68 4.81 -4.15 18.85
CA SER A 68 5.11 -3.63 20.19
C SER A 68 5.97 -2.37 20.09
N GLU A 69 6.02 -1.57 21.15
CA GLU A 69 6.85 -0.36 21.20
C GLU A 69 8.34 -0.66 20.93
N GLN A 70 8.86 -1.77 21.46
CA GLN A 70 10.23 -2.20 21.20
C GLN A 70 10.44 -2.57 19.73
N GLU A 71 9.51 -3.30 19.10
CA GLU A 71 9.59 -3.62 17.67
C GLU A 71 9.54 -2.36 16.81
N GLU A 72 8.71 -1.36 17.17
CA GLU A 72 8.66 -0.08 16.48
C GLU A 72 9.98 0.68 16.59
N GLN A 73 10.56 0.77 17.79
CA GLN A 73 11.84 1.41 18.03
C GLN A 73 12.98 0.73 17.24
N VAL A 74 13.07 -0.60 17.30
CA VAL A 74 14.10 -1.36 16.56
C VAL A 74 13.89 -1.21 15.05
N THR A 75 12.67 -1.29 14.57
CA THR A 75 12.38 -1.15 13.12
C THR A 75 12.68 0.28 12.63
N ALA A 76 12.48 1.29 13.47
CA ALA A 76 12.83 2.67 13.16
C ALA A 76 14.35 2.84 13.09
N LYS A 77 15.07 2.32 14.08
CA LYS A 77 16.54 2.30 14.09
C LYS A 77 17.12 1.64 12.84
N LEU A 78 16.60 0.47 12.46
CA LEU A 78 17.02 -0.23 11.24
C LEU A 78 16.74 0.58 9.96
N THR A 79 15.66 1.37 9.94
CA THR A 79 15.34 2.26 8.82
C THR A 79 16.41 3.35 8.68
N TYR A 80 16.77 4.00 9.78
CA TYR A 80 17.80 5.05 9.79
C TYR A 80 19.17 4.49 9.40
N GLN A 81 19.58 3.39 10.03
CA GLN A 81 20.84 2.71 9.73
C GLN A 81 20.93 2.26 8.27
N SER A 82 19.82 1.81 7.68
CA SER A 82 19.79 1.42 6.27
C SER A 82 20.07 2.61 5.34
N LEU A 83 19.52 3.79 5.63
CA LEU A 83 19.79 5.00 4.86
C LEU A 83 21.24 5.46 5.06
N ASP A 84 21.70 5.58 6.30
CA ASP A 84 23.06 6.01 6.62
C ASP A 84 24.11 5.08 5.99
N HIS A 85 23.95 3.77 6.14
CA HIS A 85 24.84 2.80 5.50
C HIS A 85 24.81 2.95 3.97
N THR A 86 23.66 3.25 3.37
CA THR A 86 23.56 3.49 1.93
C THR A 86 24.28 4.77 1.52
N LEU A 87 24.21 5.84 2.32
CA LEU A 87 24.95 7.08 2.11
C LEU A 87 26.46 6.86 2.27
N HIS A 88 26.88 6.11 3.28
CA HIS A 88 28.29 5.73 3.47
C HIS A 88 28.81 4.92 2.27
N LEU A 89 28.03 3.94 1.79
CA LEU A 89 28.36 3.19 0.57
C LEU A 89 28.48 4.10 -0.66
N ALA A 90 27.58 5.07 -0.80
CA ALA A 90 27.59 6.02 -1.90
C ALA A 90 28.88 6.89 -1.87
N CYS A 91 29.23 7.41 -0.70
CA CYS A 91 30.24 8.47 -0.55
C CYS A 91 31.65 7.97 -0.25
N PHE A 92 31.80 6.87 0.50
CA PHE A 92 33.08 6.51 1.13
C PHE A 92 33.55 5.08 0.84
N ALA A 93 32.63 4.14 0.57
CA ALA A 93 33.02 2.76 0.33
C ALA A 93 33.96 2.61 -0.89
N PRO A 94 34.81 1.57 -0.91
CA PRO A 94 35.61 1.22 -2.07
C PRO A 94 34.77 1.11 -3.35
N LEU A 95 35.37 1.46 -4.49
CA LEU A 95 34.68 1.37 -5.79
C LEU A 95 34.24 -0.06 -6.11
N GLU A 96 34.95 -1.08 -5.60
CA GLU A 96 34.58 -2.49 -5.75
C GLU A 96 33.21 -2.78 -5.11
N ASP A 97 32.99 -2.31 -3.88
CA ASP A 97 31.74 -2.49 -3.15
C ASP A 97 30.59 -1.71 -3.81
N LEU A 98 30.87 -0.48 -4.26
CA LEU A 98 29.90 0.34 -4.97
C LEU A 98 29.51 -0.29 -6.32
N SER A 99 30.49 -0.86 -7.04
CA SER A 99 30.26 -1.51 -8.35
C SER A 99 29.32 -2.71 -8.27
N ALA A 100 29.14 -3.32 -7.08
CA ALA A 100 28.19 -4.41 -6.88
C ALA A 100 26.72 -3.94 -6.86
N ARG A 101 26.50 -2.61 -6.80
CA ARG A 101 25.18 -1.99 -6.63
C ARG A 101 24.82 -1.03 -7.76
N VAL A 102 25.80 -0.42 -8.40
CA VAL A 102 25.59 0.54 -9.50
C VAL A 102 26.42 0.19 -10.74
N GLY A 103 25.91 0.59 -11.90
CA GLY A 103 26.45 0.21 -13.21
C GLY A 103 27.84 0.72 -13.51
N LYS A 104 28.10 1.99 -13.19
CA LYS A 104 29.43 2.60 -13.39
C LYS A 104 29.81 3.37 -12.13
N ALA A 105 30.48 2.69 -11.21
CA ALA A 105 30.82 3.23 -9.89
C ALA A 105 31.73 4.47 -9.95
N GLY A 106 32.64 4.55 -10.94
CA GLY A 106 33.48 5.73 -11.17
C GLY A 106 32.65 6.97 -11.48
N GLU A 107 31.83 6.91 -12.53
CA GLU A 107 30.90 8.00 -12.89
C GLU A 107 29.95 8.35 -11.73
N PHE A 108 29.46 7.36 -10.97
CA PHE A 108 28.62 7.63 -9.80
C PHE A 108 29.38 8.47 -8.76
N ARG A 109 30.63 8.11 -8.44
CA ARG A 109 31.44 8.81 -7.43
C ARG A 109 31.89 10.19 -7.91
N GLU A 110 32.19 10.36 -9.20
CA GLU A 110 32.50 11.66 -9.80
C GLU A 110 31.34 12.66 -9.66
N ASN A 111 30.10 12.16 -9.72
CA ASN A 111 28.89 12.97 -9.60
C ASN A 111 28.31 13.00 -8.18
N ILE A 112 29.07 12.61 -7.15
CA ILE A 112 28.54 12.51 -5.78
C ILE A 112 28.11 13.87 -5.20
N SER A 113 28.74 14.97 -5.62
CA SER A 113 28.36 16.33 -5.22
C SER A 113 26.94 16.69 -5.67
N ASP A 114 26.47 16.12 -6.77
CA ASP A 114 25.10 16.28 -7.29
C ASP A 114 24.19 15.11 -6.92
N LEU A 115 24.54 14.31 -5.90
CA LEU A 115 23.71 13.23 -5.40
C LEU A 115 22.34 13.76 -4.97
N VAL A 116 21.29 13.08 -5.44
CA VAL A 116 19.91 13.37 -5.06
C VAL A 116 19.34 12.24 -4.19
N VAL A 117 18.81 12.59 -3.01
CA VAL A 117 18.02 11.65 -2.20
C VAL A 117 16.56 11.77 -2.60
N VAL A 118 15.97 10.71 -3.14
CA VAL A 118 14.58 10.69 -3.62
C VAL A 118 13.73 9.87 -2.68
N CYS A 119 12.75 10.50 -2.04
CA CYS A 119 11.68 9.84 -1.32
C CYS A 119 10.49 9.66 -2.26
N SER A 120 9.91 8.47 -2.29
CA SER A 120 8.74 8.23 -3.13
C SER A 120 7.83 7.13 -2.59
N ASP A 121 6.53 7.34 -2.75
CA ASP A 121 5.52 6.37 -2.37
C ASP A 121 4.24 6.50 -3.21
N GLN A 122 3.42 5.46 -3.17
CA GLN A 122 2.19 5.31 -3.94
C GLN A 122 0.97 5.81 -3.17
N ILE A 123 0.33 6.84 -3.72
CA ILE A 123 -0.89 7.43 -3.18
C ILE A 123 -2.09 6.95 -4.01
N PRO A 124 -3.00 6.13 -3.46
CA PRO A 124 -4.24 5.82 -4.14
C PRO A 124 -5.17 7.04 -4.16
N LEU A 125 -5.68 7.37 -5.35
CA LEU A 125 -6.65 8.44 -5.58
C LEU A 125 -7.92 7.88 -6.18
N TRP A 126 -9.06 8.25 -5.61
CA TRP A 126 -10.39 8.04 -6.18
C TRP A 126 -10.85 9.33 -6.83
N ILE A 127 -10.13 9.74 -7.87
CA ILE A 127 -10.24 11.10 -8.39
C ILE A 127 -11.61 11.39 -9.03
N LYS A 128 -12.31 10.36 -9.52
CA LYS A 128 -13.67 10.51 -10.07
C LYS A 128 -14.77 10.27 -9.05
N SER A 129 -14.46 9.89 -7.81
CA SER A 129 -15.49 9.70 -6.80
C SER A 129 -16.18 11.04 -6.56
N GLY A 130 -17.49 11.08 -6.82
CA GLY A 130 -18.33 12.19 -6.37
C GLY A 130 -18.44 12.19 -4.85
N SER A 131 -19.12 13.20 -4.30
CA SER A 131 -19.60 13.11 -2.93
C SER A 131 -20.59 11.95 -2.85
N GLU A 132 -20.33 10.95 -2.00
CA GLU A 132 -21.31 9.91 -1.64
C GLU A 132 -22.53 10.48 -0.90
N ARG A 133 -22.54 11.79 -0.65
CA ARG A 133 -23.63 12.52 0.00
C ARG A 133 -24.66 12.89 -1.06
N GLU A 134 -25.85 12.34 -0.89
CA GLU A 134 -27.03 12.69 -1.69
C GLU A 134 -28.01 13.50 -0.85
N LEU A 135 -28.74 14.41 -1.50
CA LEU A 135 -29.85 15.12 -0.90
C LEU A 135 -31.09 14.22 -0.97
N PHE A 136 -31.65 13.91 0.19
CA PHE A 136 -32.92 13.19 0.32
C PHE A 136 -33.96 14.13 0.89
N ALA A 137 -35.17 14.08 0.34
CA ALA A 137 -36.29 14.80 0.95
C ALA A 137 -36.64 14.18 2.31
N GLU A 138 -37.26 14.96 3.20
CA GLU A 138 -37.59 14.52 4.57
C GLU A 138 -38.45 13.23 4.57
N TRP A 139 -39.33 13.07 3.59
CA TRP A 139 -40.17 11.87 3.44
C TRP A 139 -39.41 10.64 2.90
N GLU A 140 -38.22 10.80 2.32
CA GLU A 140 -37.29 9.71 1.95
C GLU A 140 -36.37 9.32 3.13
N HIS A 141 -36.32 10.16 4.16
CA HIS A 141 -35.50 9.95 5.34
C HIS A 141 -36.09 8.92 6.32
N GLN A 142 -37.40 8.69 6.32
CA GLN A 142 -38.08 7.76 7.22
C GLN A 142 -38.34 6.38 6.56
N PRO A 143 -37.50 5.37 6.78
CA PRO A 143 -37.73 4.04 6.21
C PRO A 143 -38.96 3.40 6.87
N LEU A 144 -39.87 2.87 6.06
CA LEU A 144 -40.97 2.04 6.54
C LEU A 144 -40.42 0.73 7.15
N PRO A 145 -41.09 0.16 8.16
CA PRO A 145 -40.74 -1.16 8.68
C PRO A 145 -40.71 -2.22 7.58
N GLN A 146 -39.73 -3.12 7.63
CA GLN A 146 -39.46 -4.11 6.57
C GLN A 146 -40.66 -5.03 6.26
N GLN A 147 -41.55 -5.23 7.23
CA GLN A 147 -42.80 -5.98 7.06
C GLN A 147 -43.76 -5.29 6.08
N VAL A 148 -43.91 -3.97 6.19
CA VAL A 148 -44.76 -3.15 5.31
C VAL A 148 -44.20 -3.15 3.89
N LEU A 149 -42.88 -3.10 3.73
CA LEU A 149 -42.20 -3.23 2.44
C LEU A 149 -42.50 -4.58 1.77
N ARG A 150 -42.43 -5.69 2.53
CA ARG A 150 -42.71 -7.04 2.02
C ARG A 150 -44.19 -7.21 1.62
N GLU A 151 -45.12 -6.68 2.40
CA GLU A 151 -46.54 -6.70 2.05
C GLU A 151 -46.84 -5.90 0.79
N ARG A 152 -46.25 -4.71 0.63
CA ARG A 152 -46.41 -3.91 -0.58
C ARG A 152 -45.82 -4.58 -1.81
N LEU A 153 -44.65 -5.22 -1.67
CA LEU A 153 -44.03 -6.02 -2.74
C LEU A 153 -44.88 -7.23 -3.13
N ARG A 154 -45.50 -7.91 -2.15
CA ARG A 154 -46.46 -8.98 -2.41
C ARG A 154 -47.68 -8.46 -3.18
N LYS A 155 -48.26 -7.34 -2.74
CA LYS A 155 -49.41 -6.71 -3.41
C LYS A 155 -49.07 -6.26 -4.83
N HIS A 156 -47.88 -5.72 -5.06
CA HIS A 156 -47.41 -5.33 -6.40
C HIS A 156 -47.22 -6.55 -7.31
N HIS A 157 -46.60 -7.64 -6.83
CA HIS A 157 -46.47 -8.88 -7.63
C HIS A 157 -47.82 -9.53 -7.93
N LEU A 158 -48.78 -9.43 -7.01
CA LEU A 158 -50.15 -9.92 -7.22
C LEU A 158 -50.98 -9.02 -8.16
N ALA A 159 -50.55 -7.76 -8.35
CA ALA A 159 -51.23 -6.77 -9.20
C ALA A 159 -50.64 -6.66 -10.62
N SER A 160 -49.56 -7.39 -10.93
CA SER A 160 -49.08 -7.59 -12.31
C SER A 160 -49.58 -8.93 -12.82
N PRO A 161 -50.80 -9.02 -13.40
CA PRO A 161 -51.12 -10.13 -14.27
C PRO A 161 -50.33 -9.98 -15.57
N ASP A 162 -49.75 -11.09 -16.02
CA ASP A 162 -49.11 -11.23 -17.33
C ASP A 162 -49.98 -10.63 -18.43
N GLN A 163 -49.53 -9.52 -19.03
CA GLN A 163 -49.99 -9.12 -20.36
C GLN A 163 -49.09 -9.80 -21.40
N ILE A 164 -49.33 -11.09 -21.61
CA ILE A 164 -49.12 -11.72 -22.90
C ILE A 164 -50.51 -11.75 -23.54
N SER A 165 -50.81 -10.75 -24.37
CA SER A 165 -51.97 -10.79 -25.26
C SER A 165 -51.51 -11.20 -26.65
N ASP A 166 -52.11 -12.27 -27.14
CA ASP A 166 -51.84 -13.00 -28.39
C ASP A 166 -52.45 -12.30 -29.62
N SER A 167 -52.15 -11.01 -29.83
CA SER A 167 -52.77 -10.23 -30.91
C SER A 167 -51.74 -9.30 -31.55
N GLY A 168 -51.24 -9.72 -32.71
CA GLY A 168 -50.18 -9.05 -33.48
C GLY A 168 -50.62 -7.79 -34.21
N ASP A 169 -50.98 -6.73 -33.48
CA ASP A 169 -51.16 -5.39 -34.05
C ASP A 169 -50.09 -4.42 -33.53
N VAL A 170 -49.23 -3.97 -34.45
CA VAL A 170 -48.20 -2.95 -34.24
C VAL A 170 -48.79 -1.58 -34.59
N LEU A 171 -48.95 -0.70 -33.60
CA LEU A 171 -49.18 0.74 -33.83
C LEU A 171 -48.26 1.60 -32.94
N PRO A 172 -47.92 2.81 -33.38
CA PRO A 172 -46.54 3.31 -33.36
C PRO A 172 -46.20 4.05 -32.06
N ALA A 173 -45.05 3.72 -31.48
CA ALA A 173 -44.46 4.48 -30.39
C ALA A 173 -43.79 5.75 -30.92
N ALA A 174 -44.45 6.90 -30.76
CA ALA A 174 -43.75 8.19 -30.73
C ALA A 174 -44.46 9.24 -29.85
N LYS A 175 -43.65 9.79 -28.93
CA LYS A 175 -43.75 11.04 -28.14
C LYS A 175 -44.31 10.93 -26.71
N PRO A 176 -43.82 11.78 -25.77
CA PRO A 176 -42.42 12.07 -25.45
C PRO A 176 -42.15 12.06 -23.93
N LEU A 177 -40.89 11.87 -23.56
CA LEU A 177 -40.34 12.10 -22.21
C LEU A 177 -40.63 13.53 -21.73
N LEU A 178 -41.02 13.67 -20.45
CA LEU A 178 -41.14 14.91 -19.65
C LEU A 178 -42.48 15.69 -19.66
N GLN A 179 -43.59 15.01 -19.36
CA GLN A 179 -44.68 15.61 -18.56
C GLN A 179 -44.72 15.09 -17.11
N ALA A 180 -43.66 14.42 -16.66
CA ALA A 180 -43.60 13.71 -15.37
C ALA A 180 -42.70 14.37 -14.31
N VAL A 181 -42.57 15.70 -14.27
CA VAL A 181 -41.86 16.44 -13.18
C VAL A 181 -42.79 17.39 -12.43
N LYS A 182 -44.03 16.96 -12.23
CA LYS A 182 -44.70 17.14 -10.94
C LYS A 182 -45.24 15.77 -10.57
N PRO A 183 -44.65 15.04 -9.61
CA PRO A 183 -45.33 13.88 -9.09
C PRO A 183 -46.62 14.42 -8.47
N SER A 184 -47.77 14.11 -9.08
CA SER A 184 -49.02 14.29 -8.37
C SER A 184 -48.89 13.46 -7.08
N ALA A 185 -49.36 13.98 -5.95
CA ALA A 185 -49.29 13.31 -4.66
C ALA A 185 -49.89 11.88 -4.69
N LYS A 186 -50.65 11.54 -5.74
CA LYS A 186 -51.22 10.21 -5.97
C LYS A 186 -50.26 9.19 -6.60
N ALA A 187 -49.20 9.60 -7.32
CA ALA A 187 -48.27 8.64 -7.95
C ALA A 187 -47.21 8.05 -6.98
N ALA A 188 -47.00 8.67 -5.82
CA ALA A 188 -45.99 8.26 -4.82
C ALA A 188 -46.41 7.06 -3.94
N THR A 189 -47.58 6.46 -4.20
CA THR A 189 -48.12 5.33 -3.42
C THR A 189 -47.94 3.97 -4.09
N ALA A 190 -47.56 3.91 -5.38
CA ALA A 190 -47.58 2.65 -6.14
C ALA A 190 -46.21 1.92 -6.25
N SER A 191 -45.07 2.61 -6.16
CA SER A 191 -43.77 1.92 -6.19
C SER A 191 -43.31 1.55 -4.77
N GLY A 192 -43.30 0.25 -4.49
CA GLY A 192 -42.99 -0.31 -3.17
C GLY A 192 -41.52 -0.23 -2.73
N GLN A 193 -40.66 0.55 -3.39
CA GLN A 193 -39.24 0.66 -3.04
C GLN A 193 -38.91 2.09 -2.60
N ARG A 194 -38.85 2.30 -1.27
CA ARG A 194 -38.42 3.56 -0.61
C ARG A 194 -37.02 3.44 0.03
N GLN A 195 -36.16 2.58 -0.52
CA GLN A 195 -34.75 2.56 -0.12
C GLN A 195 -34.06 3.79 -0.69
N LYS A 196 -33.24 4.48 0.11
CA LYS A 196 -32.34 5.51 -0.39
C LYS A 196 -31.44 4.90 -1.45
N ARG A 197 -31.50 5.42 -2.67
CA ARG A 197 -30.77 4.88 -3.83
C ARG A 197 -29.97 5.99 -4.48
N ALA A 198 -28.68 5.73 -4.55
CA ALA A 198 -27.78 6.51 -5.36
C ALA A 198 -27.69 5.94 -6.77
N PHE A 199 -27.72 6.81 -7.77
CA PHE A 199 -27.25 6.41 -9.10
C PHE A 199 -25.73 6.35 -9.06
N VAL A 200 -25.19 5.16 -8.82
CA VAL A 200 -23.76 4.90 -8.93
C VAL A 200 -23.51 4.36 -10.32
N ASP A 201 -22.86 5.15 -11.18
CA ASP A 201 -22.35 4.65 -12.45
C ASP A 201 -21.45 3.44 -12.17
N ALA A 202 -21.71 2.30 -12.80
CA ALA A 202 -20.94 1.06 -12.60
C ALA A 202 -19.44 1.24 -12.91
N ASP A 203 -19.09 2.29 -13.66
CA ASP A 203 -17.72 2.71 -13.91
C ASP A 203 -17.18 3.71 -12.88
N SER A 204 -18.01 4.46 -12.15
CA SER A 204 -17.55 5.43 -11.13
C SER A 204 -16.73 4.78 -9.99
N LEU A 205 -17.05 3.53 -9.63
CA LEU A 205 -16.30 2.73 -8.65
C LEU A 205 -14.96 2.20 -9.18
N ARG A 206 -14.73 2.24 -10.51
CA ARG A 206 -13.55 1.63 -11.18
C ARG A 206 -12.38 2.58 -11.39
N TYR A 207 -12.51 3.87 -11.08
CA TYR A 207 -11.45 4.86 -11.34
C TYR A 207 -10.55 5.13 -10.14
N ARG A 208 -10.09 4.05 -9.49
CA ARG A 208 -8.88 4.13 -8.67
C ARG A 208 -7.70 4.37 -9.62
N VAL A 209 -6.97 5.46 -9.40
CA VAL A 209 -5.65 5.69 -9.98
C VAL A 209 -4.62 5.71 -8.86
N THR A 210 -3.37 5.43 -9.18
CA THR A 210 -2.26 5.54 -8.22
C THR A 210 -1.36 6.68 -8.65
N TYR A 211 -1.11 7.62 -7.76
CA TYR A 211 -0.15 8.68 -7.96
C TYR A 211 1.13 8.35 -7.18
N GLU A 212 2.24 8.10 -7.86
CA GLU A 212 3.56 8.00 -7.21
C GLU A 212 4.06 9.41 -6.93
N ALA A 213 4.01 9.81 -5.66
CA ALA A 213 4.58 11.07 -5.21
C ALA A 213 6.10 10.95 -5.11
N ARG A 214 6.81 12.02 -5.47
CA ARG A 214 8.27 12.05 -5.52
C ARG A 214 8.76 13.35 -4.92
N GLN A 215 9.52 13.24 -3.84
CA GLN A 215 10.19 14.35 -3.18
C GLN A 215 11.69 14.13 -3.29
N ALA A 216 12.45 15.18 -3.55
CA ALA A 216 13.89 15.11 -3.70
C ALA A 216 14.58 16.09 -2.74
N LEU A 217 15.66 15.63 -2.12
CA LEU A 217 16.60 16.42 -1.36
C LEU A 217 17.88 16.58 -2.19
N TYR A 218 18.27 17.82 -2.40
CA TYR A 218 19.51 18.22 -3.09
C TYR A 218 20.51 18.78 -2.09
N GLY A 219 21.79 18.78 -2.47
CA GLY A 219 22.84 19.48 -1.75
C GLY A 219 23.42 18.73 -0.55
N LEU A 220 22.96 17.51 -0.26
CA LEU A 220 23.43 16.73 0.90
C LEU A 220 24.94 16.44 0.86
N CYS A 221 25.50 16.31 -0.33
CA CYS A 221 26.92 16.02 -0.56
C CYS A 221 27.70 17.24 -1.10
N LYS A 222 27.10 18.43 -1.11
CA LYS A 222 27.80 19.66 -1.53
C LYS A 222 28.52 20.26 -0.34
N GLU A 223 29.73 20.76 -0.58
CA GLU A 223 30.39 21.61 0.41
C GLU A 223 29.59 22.90 0.59
N PRO A 224 29.57 23.48 1.81
CA PRO A 224 28.94 24.77 2.05
C PRO A 224 29.50 25.84 1.11
N GLY A 225 28.65 26.78 0.67
CA GLY A 225 29.10 27.91 -0.13
C GLY A 225 30.08 28.81 0.63
N ALA A 226 30.72 29.77 -0.06
CA ALA A 226 31.66 30.74 0.53
C ALA A 226 31.04 31.54 1.71
N ASP A 227 29.71 31.66 1.73
CA ASP A 227 28.94 32.37 2.75
C ASP A 227 28.55 31.47 3.96
N GLY A 228 28.98 30.20 3.97
CA GLY A 228 28.69 29.24 5.04
C GLY A 228 27.25 28.69 5.05
N GLU A 229 26.38 29.12 4.13
CA GLU A 229 25.02 28.61 4.01
C GLU A 229 25.00 27.19 3.40
N SER A 230 24.21 26.32 4.03
CA SER A 230 23.96 24.95 3.59
C SER A 230 23.16 24.95 2.28
N ALA A 231 23.68 24.30 1.23
CA ALA A 231 23.02 24.16 -0.07
C ALA A 231 21.85 23.15 -0.08
N LEU A 232 21.40 22.71 1.10
CA LEU A 232 20.30 21.76 1.26
C LEU A 232 19.01 22.38 0.75
N SER A 233 18.35 21.71 -0.19
CA SER A 233 17.04 22.15 -0.67
C SER A 233 16.15 20.99 -1.03
N GLY A 234 14.89 21.08 -0.60
CA GLY A 234 13.86 20.15 -1.02
C GLY A 234 13.19 20.57 -2.33
N ARG A 235 12.77 19.61 -3.15
CA ARG A 235 11.91 19.83 -4.32
C ARG A 235 10.86 18.75 -4.48
N VAL A 236 9.65 19.15 -4.83
CA VAL A 236 8.62 18.23 -5.32
C VAL A 236 8.91 17.95 -6.79
N LEU A 237 9.19 16.68 -7.13
CA LEU A 237 9.44 16.26 -8.51
C LEU A 237 8.14 15.97 -9.26
N PRO A 238 8.15 15.97 -10.60
CA PRO A 238 7.04 15.46 -11.41
C PRO A 238 6.58 14.08 -10.97
N GLY A 239 5.32 13.97 -10.56
CA GLY A 239 4.72 12.72 -10.13
C GLY A 239 4.40 11.78 -11.29
N LEU A 240 4.18 10.50 -10.97
CA LEU A 240 3.70 9.51 -11.94
C LEU A 240 2.26 9.13 -11.64
N LEU A 241 1.38 9.39 -12.60
CA LEU A 241 -0.01 8.95 -12.58
C LEU A 241 -0.14 7.59 -13.27
N VAL A 242 -0.42 6.55 -12.49
CA VAL A 242 -0.70 5.21 -12.97
C VAL A 242 -2.20 4.97 -13.07
N VAL A 243 -2.66 4.68 -14.28
CA VAL A 243 -4.08 4.57 -14.62
C VAL A 243 -4.42 3.17 -15.10
N HIS A 244 -5.72 2.84 -15.10
CA HIS A 244 -6.18 1.56 -15.62
C HIS A 244 -6.00 1.49 -17.14
N GLY A 245 -5.42 0.41 -17.65
CA GLY A 245 -5.24 0.18 -19.08
C GLY A 245 -4.28 -0.96 -19.40
N THR A 246 -4.00 -1.19 -20.68
CA THR A 246 -2.90 -2.08 -21.07
C THR A 246 -1.56 -1.38 -20.86
N HIS A 247 -0.54 -2.09 -20.34
CA HIS A 247 0.81 -1.56 -20.08
C HIS A 247 1.30 -0.60 -21.15
N ALA A 248 1.38 0.70 -20.87
CA ALA A 248 1.87 1.70 -21.81
C ALA A 248 2.28 2.98 -21.06
N ARG A 249 3.27 3.70 -21.59
CA ARG A 249 3.68 5.03 -21.12
C ARG A 249 3.36 6.09 -22.16
N LEU A 250 2.75 7.18 -21.73
CA LEU A 250 2.29 8.26 -22.61
C LEU A 250 3.46 8.93 -23.34
N ASP A 251 4.60 9.06 -22.65
CA ASP A 251 5.81 9.73 -23.16
C ASP A 251 6.46 8.99 -24.33
N ASN A 252 6.10 7.72 -24.57
CA ASN A 252 6.57 6.95 -25.73
C ASN A 252 5.56 6.91 -26.89
N ILE A 253 4.50 7.71 -26.85
CA ILE A 253 3.49 7.77 -27.92
C ILE A 253 3.31 9.21 -28.38
N ASP A 254 3.42 9.46 -29.68
CA ASP A 254 3.19 10.80 -30.27
C ASP A 254 1.68 11.16 -30.38
N SER A 255 1.39 12.38 -30.83
CA SER A 255 0.02 12.88 -31.04
C SER A 255 -0.72 12.14 -32.17
N SER A 256 0.01 11.64 -33.18
CA SER A 256 -0.55 10.81 -34.25
C SER A 256 -0.90 9.39 -33.79
N GLY A 257 -0.44 9.01 -32.61
CA GLY A 257 -0.66 7.70 -32.03
C GLY A 257 0.32 6.63 -32.48
N ARG A 258 1.57 7.00 -32.69
CA ARG A 258 2.66 6.08 -33.02
C ARG A 258 3.72 6.07 -31.93
N PHE A 259 4.43 4.95 -31.81
CA PHE A 259 5.51 4.83 -30.84
C PHE A 259 6.74 5.65 -31.23
N LEU A 260 7.31 6.38 -30.27
CA LEU A 260 8.48 7.23 -30.48
C LEU A 260 9.79 6.43 -30.46
N LYS A 261 9.86 5.40 -29.61
CA LYS A 261 10.99 4.50 -29.42
C LYS A 261 10.52 3.05 -29.39
N ASP A 262 11.43 2.15 -29.72
CA ASP A 262 11.21 0.72 -29.49
C ASP A 262 11.03 0.46 -27.99
N GLU A 263 10.16 -0.48 -27.66
CA GLU A 263 9.87 -0.84 -26.28
C GLU A 263 9.51 -2.31 -26.21
N SER A 264 10.13 -3.03 -25.27
CA SER A 264 9.84 -4.43 -25.03
C SER A 264 9.72 -4.72 -23.55
N PHE A 265 8.72 -5.51 -23.17
CA PHE A 265 8.48 -5.93 -21.79
C PHE A 265 7.79 -7.29 -21.76
N GLU A 266 7.95 -8.02 -20.65
CA GLU A 266 7.31 -9.31 -20.42
C GLU A 266 6.12 -9.16 -19.48
N PHE A 267 4.93 -9.48 -19.99
CA PHE A 267 3.69 -9.50 -19.21
C PHE A 267 3.05 -10.88 -19.33
N ALA A 268 2.71 -11.49 -18.20
CA ALA A 268 2.11 -12.82 -18.14
C ALA A 268 2.88 -13.90 -18.93
N GLY A 269 4.22 -13.85 -18.88
CA GLY A 269 5.11 -14.78 -19.60
C GLY A 269 5.18 -14.56 -21.11
N LYS A 270 4.56 -13.49 -21.63
CA LYS A 270 4.59 -13.12 -23.05
C LYS A 270 5.46 -11.90 -23.24
N LEU A 271 6.42 -12.00 -24.14
CA LEU A 271 7.20 -10.86 -24.61
C LEU A 271 6.31 -10.00 -25.51
N ILE A 272 6.11 -8.75 -25.12
CA ILE A 272 5.43 -7.73 -25.90
C ILE A 272 6.50 -6.81 -26.47
N CYS A 273 6.51 -6.65 -27.79
CA CYS A 273 7.42 -5.77 -28.51
C CYS A 273 6.64 -4.70 -29.26
N ARG A 274 7.06 -3.45 -29.11
CA ARG A 274 6.52 -2.28 -29.80
C ARG A 274 7.65 -1.65 -30.59
N GLN A 275 7.43 -1.49 -31.88
CA GLN A 275 8.42 -0.90 -32.78
C GLN A 275 8.16 0.60 -32.93
N LYS A 276 9.22 1.38 -33.02
CA LYS A 276 9.20 2.79 -33.36
C LYS A 276 8.40 3.00 -34.65
N LYS A 277 7.59 4.07 -34.70
CA LYS A 277 6.64 4.44 -35.77
C LYS A 277 5.45 3.49 -35.98
N SER A 278 5.40 2.33 -35.31
CA SER A 278 4.21 1.46 -35.34
C SER A 278 3.04 2.10 -34.58
N SER A 279 1.81 1.71 -34.94
CA SER A 279 0.60 2.29 -34.34
C SER A 279 0.41 1.83 -32.90
N ALA A 280 0.09 2.76 -32.00
CA ALA A 280 -0.32 2.49 -30.63
C ALA A 280 -1.82 2.15 -30.51
N GLY A 281 -2.57 2.15 -31.61
CA GLY A 281 -4.00 1.80 -31.63
C GLY A 281 -4.81 2.60 -30.61
N ASN A 282 -5.53 1.91 -29.72
CA ASN A 282 -6.33 2.51 -28.65
C ASN A 282 -5.58 2.77 -27.34
N LEU A 283 -4.29 2.43 -27.26
CA LEU A 283 -3.51 2.62 -26.04
C LEU A 283 -3.51 4.10 -25.63
N LEU A 284 -3.87 4.36 -24.37
CA LEU A 284 -3.89 5.70 -23.78
C LEU A 284 -4.62 6.76 -24.66
N ARG A 285 -5.61 6.38 -25.50
CA ARG A 285 -6.24 7.31 -26.45
C ARG A 285 -6.80 8.56 -25.79
N GLY A 286 -7.54 8.40 -24.69
CA GLY A 286 -8.08 9.52 -23.93
C GLY A 286 -7.02 10.43 -23.31
N TRP A 287 -5.89 9.86 -22.88
CA TRP A 287 -4.75 10.60 -22.33
C TRP A 287 -3.93 11.33 -23.41
N ARG A 288 -3.80 10.73 -24.60
CA ARG A 288 -3.21 11.40 -25.78
C ARG A 288 -4.03 12.62 -26.17
N GLN A 289 -5.34 12.46 -26.29
CA GLN A 289 -6.25 13.58 -26.57
C GLN A 289 -6.19 14.67 -25.50
N ALA A 290 -6.07 14.29 -24.22
CA ALA A 290 -5.90 15.25 -23.14
C ALA A 290 -4.57 16.01 -23.27
N ARG A 291 -3.47 15.33 -23.60
CA ARG A 291 -2.16 15.95 -23.84
C ARG A 291 -2.16 16.86 -25.05
N ASP A 292 -2.82 16.47 -26.14
CA ASP A 292 -2.87 17.30 -27.34
C ASP A 292 -3.69 18.58 -27.11
N LYS A 293 -4.71 18.52 -26.24
CA LYS A 293 -5.51 19.68 -25.83
C LYS A 293 -4.75 20.64 -24.92
N ASP A 294 -3.98 20.10 -23.97
CA ASP A 294 -3.19 20.89 -23.03
C ASP A 294 -1.85 20.22 -22.73
N PRO A 295 -0.83 20.44 -23.59
CA PRO A 295 0.50 19.83 -23.40
C PRO A 295 1.22 20.32 -22.15
N GLY A 296 0.85 21.49 -21.61
CA GLY A 296 1.50 22.10 -20.46
C GLY A 296 1.35 21.24 -19.20
N LEU A 297 0.15 20.69 -18.98
CA LEU A 297 -0.14 19.81 -17.84
C LEU A 297 0.80 18.59 -17.77
N PHE A 298 1.12 18.02 -18.93
CA PHE A 298 1.92 16.79 -19.04
C PHE A 298 3.42 17.03 -18.91
N ARG A 299 3.86 18.27 -18.70
CA ARG A 299 5.23 18.57 -18.25
C ARG A 299 5.39 18.35 -16.75
N HIS A 300 4.29 18.41 -16.00
CA HIS A 300 4.29 18.28 -14.55
C HIS A 300 4.02 16.86 -14.08
N ILE A 301 3.40 16.02 -14.92
CA ILE A 301 3.09 14.62 -14.60
C ILE A 301 3.48 13.68 -15.72
N SER A 302 3.98 12.49 -15.37
CA SER A 302 4.08 11.37 -16.29
C SER A 302 2.83 10.50 -16.19
N VAL A 303 2.34 9.96 -17.30
CA VAL A 303 1.20 9.04 -17.30
C VAL A 303 1.61 7.68 -17.82
N MET A 304 1.35 6.65 -17.01
CA MET A 304 1.51 5.25 -17.41
C MET A 304 0.22 4.49 -17.11
N SER A 305 -0.04 3.43 -17.86
CA SER A 305 -1.21 2.59 -17.66
C SER A 305 -0.82 1.14 -17.43
N GLN A 306 -1.61 0.44 -16.61
CA GLN A 306 -1.54 -1.01 -16.42
C GLN A 306 -2.87 -1.55 -15.86
N PRO A 307 -3.15 -2.86 -15.92
CA PRO A 307 -4.49 -3.38 -15.63
C PRO A 307 -4.99 -3.14 -14.21
N SER A 308 -4.11 -3.08 -13.21
CA SER A 308 -4.51 -2.88 -11.81
C SER A 308 -4.34 -1.44 -11.31
N ALA A 309 -3.87 -0.54 -12.18
CA ALA A 309 -3.57 0.86 -11.84
C ALA A 309 -2.68 1.03 -10.57
N ASN A 310 -1.77 0.08 -10.30
CA ASN A 310 -0.75 0.14 -9.22
C ASN A 310 0.66 0.18 -9.82
N VAL A 311 1.73 0.18 -9.01
CA VAL A 311 3.10 0.07 -9.55
C VAL A 311 3.55 -1.39 -9.50
N ASP A 312 3.70 -2.01 -10.67
CA ASP A 312 4.30 -3.34 -10.83
C ASP A 312 5.77 -3.24 -11.28
N GLY A 313 6.42 -4.38 -11.56
CA GLY A 313 7.82 -4.40 -11.99
C GLY A 313 8.10 -3.72 -13.34
N ILE A 314 7.08 -3.58 -14.20
CA ILE A 314 7.18 -2.90 -15.50
C ILE A 314 7.12 -1.39 -15.27
N ILE A 315 6.08 -0.92 -14.58
CA ILE A 315 5.88 0.49 -14.24
C ILE A 315 7.06 1.00 -13.39
N PHE A 316 7.55 0.17 -12.46
CA PHE A 316 8.71 0.50 -11.64
C PHE A 316 9.95 0.75 -12.50
N ALA A 317 10.26 -0.14 -13.44
CA ALA A 317 11.44 0.01 -14.30
C ALA A 317 11.35 1.26 -15.19
N TRP A 318 10.18 1.55 -15.76
CA TRP A 318 9.96 2.78 -16.52
C TRP A 318 10.05 4.04 -15.65
N SER A 319 9.57 3.97 -14.39
CA SER A 319 9.73 5.05 -13.41
C SER A 319 11.22 5.29 -13.10
N GLN A 320 12.01 4.24 -12.91
CA GLN A 320 13.46 4.38 -12.69
C GLN A 320 14.19 4.93 -13.90
N GLU A 321 13.81 4.55 -15.13
CA GLU A 321 14.35 5.14 -16.35
C GLU A 321 14.12 6.66 -16.38
N ALA A 322 12.91 7.12 -16.04
CA ALA A 322 12.62 8.55 -15.96
C ALA A 322 13.43 9.24 -14.86
N LEU A 323 13.50 8.67 -13.64
CA LEU A 323 14.26 9.27 -12.53
C LEU A 323 15.77 9.30 -12.79
N ALA A 324 16.32 8.31 -13.50
CA ALA A 324 17.74 8.29 -13.89
C ALA A 324 18.15 9.42 -14.85
N THR A 325 17.18 10.06 -15.53
CA THR A 325 17.45 11.25 -16.33
C THR A 325 17.56 12.53 -15.50
N LEU A 326 17.03 12.53 -14.26
CA LEU A 326 17.06 13.70 -13.37
C LEU A 326 18.38 13.85 -12.64
N ALA A 327 19.00 12.72 -12.25
CA ALA A 327 20.24 12.74 -11.48
C ALA A 327 21.24 11.68 -11.99
N PRO A 328 22.52 12.03 -12.12
CA PRO A 328 23.57 11.07 -12.48
C PRO A 328 23.82 10.03 -11.37
N ALA A 329 23.57 10.39 -10.11
CA ALA A 329 23.65 9.53 -8.93
C ALA A 329 22.45 9.80 -8.00
N SER A 330 21.82 8.75 -7.47
CA SER A 330 20.74 8.92 -6.50
C SER A 330 20.67 7.85 -5.41
N VAL A 331 20.08 8.22 -4.28
CA VAL A 331 19.65 7.29 -3.21
C VAL A 331 18.14 7.37 -3.10
N HIS A 332 17.45 6.25 -3.28
CA HIS A 332 15.99 6.15 -3.23
C HIS A 332 15.53 5.59 -1.89
N VAL A 333 14.73 6.36 -1.15
CA VAL A 333 14.04 5.94 0.08
C VAL A 333 12.61 5.53 -0.28
N ARG A 334 12.28 4.25 -0.07
CA ARG A 334 10.99 3.66 -0.52
C ARG A 334 10.37 2.71 0.51
N ASP A 335 9.08 2.46 0.36
CA ASP A 335 8.39 1.39 1.09
C ASP A 335 8.84 -0.01 0.63
N CYS A 336 8.71 -0.99 1.51
CA CYS A 336 8.94 -2.41 1.27
C CYS A 336 7.78 -3.05 0.48
N PHE A 337 7.64 -2.74 -0.82
CA PHE A 337 6.68 -3.41 -1.71
C PHE A 337 7.34 -4.37 -2.71
N ALA A 338 6.62 -5.43 -3.09
CA ALA A 338 7.18 -6.57 -3.80
C ALA A 338 7.85 -6.23 -5.16
N ALA A 339 7.29 -5.29 -5.91
CA ALA A 339 7.80 -4.98 -7.25
C ALA A 339 9.20 -4.32 -7.22
N ALA A 340 9.53 -3.56 -6.18
CA ALA A 340 10.86 -2.96 -5.99
C ALA A 340 11.98 -4.01 -5.81
N TRP A 341 11.64 -5.27 -5.52
CA TRP A 341 12.58 -6.37 -5.32
C TRP A 341 12.60 -7.38 -6.47
N SER A 342 11.95 -7.05 -7.59
CA SER A 342 12.02 -7.86 -8.81
C SER A 342 13.39 -7.78 -9.48
N SER A 343 13.74 -8.76 -10.32
CA SER A 343 14.98 -8.68 -11.12
C SER A 343 14.97 -7.46 -12.05
N SER A 344 13.80 -7.13 -12.61
CA SER A 344 13.58 -5.93 -13.41
C SER A 344 13.91 -4.65 -12.63
N ALA A 345 13.45 -4.56 -11.37
CA ALA A 345 13.75 -3.43 -10.50
C ALA A 345 15.25 -3.34 -10.21
N ALA A 346 15.89 -4.45 -9.82
CA ALA A 346 17.32 -4.49 -9.55
C ALA A 346 18.15 -4.07 -10.78
N GLU A 347 17.79 -4.55 -11.97
CA GLU A 347 18.46 -4.17 -13.22
C GLU A 347 18.27 -2.67 -13.53
N SER A 348 17.05 -2.15 -13.35
CA SER A 348 16.74 -0.74 -13.60
C SER A 348 17.48 0.22 -12.65
N LEU A 349 17.62 -0.15 -11.37
CA LEU A 349 18.37 0.63 -10.38
C LEU A 349 19.87 0.63 -10.69
N PHE A 350 20.40 -0.55 -11.06
CA PHE A 350 21.82 -0.71 -11.40
C PHE A 350 22.21 0.14 -12.61
N TYR A 351 21.46 0.05 -13.73
CA TYR A 351 21.72 0.91 -14.88
C TYR A 351 21.35 2.38 -14.61
N GLY A 352 20.36 2.63 -13.75
CA GLY A 352 19.94 3.97 -13.35
C GLY A 352 20.92 4.71 -12.44
N GLN A 353 22.01 4.06 -12.00
CA GLN A 353 22.97 4.62 -11.04
C GLN A 353 22.26 5.04 -9.74
N SER A 354 21.32 4.22 -9.28
CA SER A 354 20.48 4.50 -8.11
C SER A 354 20.65 3.42 -7.05
N LEU A 355 20.98 3.85 -5.84
CA LEU A 355 20.98 2.98 -4.66
C LEU A 355 19.59 3.01 -4.02
N GLN A 356 19.13 1.88 -3.50
CA GLN A 356 17.84 1.79 -2.81
C GLN A 356 18.06 1.51 -1.31
N THR A 357 17.36 2.28 -0.48
CA THR A 357 17.12 2.00 0.94
C THR A 357 15.61 1.87 1.17
N VAL A 358 15.23 1.22 2.28
CA VAL A 358 13.82 0.93 2.58
C VAL A 358 13.39 1.45 3.93
N ILE A 359 12.14 1.91 3.99
CA ILE A 359 11.44 2.14 5.25
C ILE A 359 11.07 0.78 5.83
N GLY A 360 11.36 0.59 7.12
CA GLY A 360 11.03 -0.61 7.85
C GLY A 360 9.52 -0.91 7.78
N PRO A 361 9.12 -2.19 7.69
CA PRO A 361 7.72 -2.56 7.60
C PRO A 361 6.88 -1.91 8.70
N LYS A 362 5.67 -1.45 8.36
CA LYS A 362 4.71 -0.80 9.29
C LYS A 362 5.12 0.58 9.80
N LEU A 363 6.27 1.12 9.39
CA LEU A 363 6.70 2.46 9.79
C LEU A 363 6.50 3.54 8.73
N THR A 364 5.89 3.23 7.57
CA THR A 364 5.66 4.24 6.52
C THR A 364 4.85 5.42 7.05
N ALA A 365 3.78 5.17 7.79
CA ALA A 365 2.93 6.20 8.37
C ALA A 365 3.68 7.15 9.33
N SER A 366 4.79 6.69 9.92
CA SER A 366 5.57 7.45 10.91
C SER A 366 6.83 8.07 10.31
N LEU A 367 7.46 7.43 9.33
CA LEU A 367 8.81 7.79 8.83
C LEU A 367 8.83 8.19 7.35
N GLN A 368 7.93 7.66 6.53
CA GLN A 368 7.96 7.96 5.09
C GLN A 368 7.46 9.39 4.87
N LEU A 369 8.30 10.24 4.27
CA LEU A 369 8.00 11.66 4.03
C LEU A 369 6.69 11.85 3.25
N THR A 370 6.40 10.93 2.31
CA THR A 370 5.14 10.98 1.56
C THR A 370 3.93 10.82 2.48
N ASP A 371 3.96 9.90 3.44
CA ASP A 371 2.83 9.64 4.34
C ASP A 371 2.68 10.75 5.40
N THR A 372 3.79 11.22 5.97
CA THR A 372 3.79 12.22 7.04
C THR A 372 3.41 13.62 6.56
N ASP A 373 3.87 14.04 5.37
CA ASP A 373 3.84 15.45 4.97
C ASP A 373 3.14 15.75 3.64
N PHE A 374 3.03 14.76 2.75
CA PHE A 374 2.54 14.97 1.38
C PHE A 374 1.12 14.43 1.16
N ALA A 375 0.87 13.17 1.50
CA ALA A 375 -0.25 12.41 0.95
C ALA A 375 -1.62 12.91 1.39
N ARG A 376 -1.77 13.29 2.66
CA ARG A 376 -3.05 13.82 3.18
C ARG A 376 -3.40 15.15 2.53
N ALA A 377 -2.44 16.09 2.49
CA ALA A 377 -2.60 17.41 1.88
C ALA A 377 -2.92 17.26 0.39
N PHE A 378 -2.09 16.52 -0.34
CA PHE A 378 -2.27 16.28 -1.78
C PHE A 378 -3.63 15.66 -2.11
N LYS A 379 -4.09 14.64 -1.37
CA LYS A 379 -5.45 14.07 -1.54
C LYS A 379 -6.55 15.10 -1.31
N SER A 380 -6.36 16.02 -0.37
CA SER A 380 -7.33 17.09 -0.09
C SER A 380 -7.39 18.07 -1.26
N LEU A 381 -6.23 18.52 -1.73
CA LEU A 381 -6.12 19.47 -2.84
C LEU A 381 -6.67 18.88 -4.14
N ALA A 382 -6.33 17.63 -4.46
CA ALA A 382 -6.83 16.97 -5.66
C ALA A 382 -8.36 16.77 -5.63
N ARG A 383 -8.94 16.51 -4.45
CA ARG A 383 -10.40 16.44 -4.27
C ARG A 383 -11.05 17.79 -4.48
N SER A 384 -10.52 18.84 -3.83
CA SER A 384 -11.03 20.21 -3.99
C SER A 384 -11.00 20.65 -5.45
N ALA A 385 -9.86 20.46 -6.14
CA ALA A 385 -9.73 20.80 -7.55
C ALA A 385 -10.72 20.06 -8.44
N MET A 386 -11.00 18.78 -8.15
CA MET A 386 -12.01 18.02 -8.88
C MET A 386 -13.43 18.48 -8.56
N ASP A 387 -13.71 18.87 -7.32
CA ASP A 387 -15.01 19.39 -6.91
C ASP A 387 -15.31 20.72 -7.63
N ASP A 388 -14.31 21.59 -7.78
CA ASP A 388 -14.40 22.85 -8.54
C ASP A 388 -14.67 22.60 -10.03
N LEU A 389 -13.95 21.64 -10.64
CA LEU A 389 -14.17 21.21 -12.02
C LEU A 389 -15.57 20.63 -12.22
N ARG A 390 -16.05 19.85 -11.24
CA ARG A 390 -17.40 19.29 -11.27
C ARG A 390 -18.46 20.38 -11.19
N HIS A 391 -18.29 21.35 -10.28
CA HIS A 391 -19.24 22.43 -10.09
C HIS A 391 -19.32 23.35 -11.33
N SER A 392 -18.16 23.78 -11.84
CA SER A 392 -18.08 24.60 -13.05
C SER A 392 -18.59 23.86 -14.29
N GLY A 393 -18.20 22.58 -14.46
CA GLY A 393 -18.66 21.73 -15.54
C GLY A 393 -20.17 21.50 -15.55
N GLN A 394 -20.77 21.21 -14.38
CA GLN A 394 -22.22 21.05 -14.26
C GLN A 394 -22.96 22.35 -14.55
N THR A 395 -22.44 23.48 -14.08
CA THR A 395 -23.03 24.81 -14.34
C THR A 395 -23.03 25.13 -15.83
N ALA A 396 -21.93 24.82 -16.53
CA ALA A 396 -21.83 25.00 -17.97
C ALA A 396 -22.82 24.14 -18.76
N LEU A 397 -23.01 22.86 -18.37
CA LEU A 397 -24.00 21.98 -18.99
C LEU A 397 -25.43 22.50 -18.81
N LEU A 398 -25.78 22.92 -17.60
CA LEU A 398 -27.10 23.49 -17.31
C LEU A 398 -27.34 24.78 -18.11
N ALA A 399 -26.31 25.64 -18.23
CA ALA A 399 -26.38 26.85 -19.04
C ALA A 399 -26.56 26.56 -20.54
N ALA A 400 -25.98 25.45 -21.03
CA ALA A 400 -26.15 24.96 -22.39
C ALA A 400 -27.50 24.24 -22.63
N GLY A 401 -28.33 24.10 -21.59
CA GLY A 401 -29.60 23.37 -21.66
C GLY A 401 -29.45 21.84 -21.67
N GLU A 402 -28.24 21.32 -21.44
CA GLU A 402 -27.99 19.89 -21.32
C GLU A 402 -28.49 19.40 -19.95
N LYS A 403 -29.21 18.28 -19.96
CA LYS A 403 -29.78 17.65 -18.75
C LYS A 403 -28.94 16.50 -18.22
N GLU A 404 -27.78 16.26 -18.84
CA GLU A 404 -26.86 15.22 -18.40
C GLU A 404 -26.01 15.68 -17.21
N PHE A 405 -25.54 14.71 -16.44
CA PHE A 405 -24.58 14.97 -15.37
C PHE A 405 -23.19 15.13 -15.97
N TRP A 406 -22.45 16.12 -15.49
CA TRP A 406 -21.06 16.31 -15.87
C TRP A 406 -20.22 15.10 -15.46
N ARG A 407 -19.42 14.60 -16.41
CA ARG A 407 -18.50 13.47 -16.20
C ARG A 407 -17.07 13.92 -16.40
N ALA A 408 -16.23 13.68 -15.40
CA ALA A 408 -14.81 13.99 -15.48
C ALA A 408 -14.12 13.24 -16.63
N SER A 409 -13.53 14.00 -17.54
CA SER A 409 -12.68 13.51 -18.62
C SER A 409 -11.25 13.23 -18.13
N HIS A 410 -10.42 12.63 -19.00
CA HIS A 410 -8.98 12.46 -18.71
C HIS A 410 -8.25 13.79 -18.55
N LEU A 411 -8.70 14.84 -19.25
CA LEU A 411 -8.13 16.17 -19.12
C LEU A 411 -8.45 16.77 -17.75
N ASP A 412 -9.67 16.59 -17.26
CA ASP A 412 -10.08 17.07 -15.93
C ASP A 412 -9.31 16.37 -14.82
N MET A 413 -9.05 15.07 -14.98
CA MET A 413 -8.16 14.32 -14.08
C MET A 413 -6.74 14.88 -14.07
N ALA A 414 -6.16 15.14 -15.25
CA ALA A 414 -4.83 15.74 -15.35
C ALA A 414 -4.79 17.11 -14.66
N LYS A 415 -5.79 17.96 -14.91
CA LYS A 415 -5.92 19.29 -14.28
C LYS A 415 -5.94 19.21 -12.75
N ALA A 416 -6.80 18.35 -12.19
CA ALA A 416 -6.92 18.21 -10.73
C ALA A 416 -5.62 17.71 -10.08
N VAL A 417 -4.93 16.74 -10.70
CA VAL A 417 -3.64 16.23 -10.20
C VAL A 417 -2.55 17.29 -10.31
N VAL A 418 -2.43 17.96 -11.45
CA VAL A 418 -1.40 18.98 -11.69
C VAL A 418 -1.62 20.18 -10.78
N GLN A 419 -2.85 20.65 -10.59
CA GLN A 419 -3.16 21.72 -9.65
C GLN A 419 -2.74 21.35 -8.23
N ALA A 420 -3.06 20.14 -7.76
CA ALA A 420 -2.63 19.66 -6.45
C ALA A 420 -1.10 19.57 -6.34
N GLN A 421 -0.42 19.13 -7.40
CA GLN A 421 1.05 19.05 -7.41
C GLN A 421 1.69 20.44 -7.39
N SER A 422 1.20 21.39 -8.19
CA SER A 422 1.69 22.77 -8.21
C SER A 422 1.57 23.44 -6.85
N GLN A 423 0.43 23.27 -6.16
CA GLN A 423 0.26 23.80 -4.81
C GLN A 423 1.21 23.15 -3.79
N MET A 424 1.53 21.86 -3.93
CA MET A 424 2.56 21.22 -3.10
C MET A 424 3.96 21.77 -3.39
N SER A 425 4.26 22.11 -4.65
CA SER A 425 5.50 22.78 -5.06
C SER A 425 5.55 24.23 -4.54
N GLU A 426 4.46 24.97 -4.58
CA GLU A 426 4.35 26.33 -4.02
C GLU A 426 4.54 26.32 -2.49
N ARG A 427 3.91 25.34 -1.81
CA ARG A 427 4.13 25.11 -0.37
C ARG A 427 5.60 24.84 -0.08
N GLN A 428 6.27 24.04 -0.91
CA GLN A 428 7.70 23.75 -0.78
C GLN A 428 8.56 25.00 -0.99
N ALA A 429 8.21 25.86 -1.96
CA ALA A 429 8.94 27.10 -2.22
C ALA A 429 8.78 28.13 -1.08
N SER A 430 7.63 28.12 -0.40
CA SER A 430 7.32 29.05 0.70
C SER A 430 7.88 28.59 2.04
N ASN A 431 7.92 27.28 2.28
CA ASN A 431 8.40 26.66 3.50
C ASN A 431 9.01 25.31 3.12
N ASP A 432 10.33 25.16 3.26
CA ASP A 432 11.07 23.94 2.89
C ASP A 432 10.66 22.75 3.79
N TRP A 433 9.45 22.25 3.53
CA TRP A 433 8.80 21.22 4.33
C TRP A 433 9.42 19.85 4.08
N ILE A 434 10.10 19.66 2.95
CA ILE A 434 10.83 18.43 2.64
C ILE A 434 12.04 18.29 3.55
N VAL A 435 12.90 19.32 3.66
CA VAL A 435 14.08 19.27 4.55
C VAL A 435 13.63 19.09 6.00
N SER A 436 12.70 19.93 6.46
CA SER A 436 12.19 19.84 7.83
C SER A 436 11.43 18.55 8.12
N GLY A 437 10.68 18.00 7.16
CA GLY A 437 10.00 16.71 7.26
C GLY A 437 10.97 15.54 7.37
N LEU A 438 12.01 15.50 6.51
CA LEU A 438 13.05 14.47 6.59
C LEU A 438 13.81 14.52 7.91
N ARG A 439 14.10 15.75 8.39
CA ARG A 439 14.73 15.96 9.70
C ARG A 439 13.86 15.46 10.84
N ARG A 440 12.58 15.82 10.86
CA ARG A 440 11.61 15.38 11.87
C ARG A 440 11.42 13.86 11.86
N ASN A 441 11.45 13.24 10.69
CA ASN A 441 11.32 11.79 10.54
C ASN A 441 12.62 11.03 10.82
N GLY A 442 13.70 11.69 11.24
CA GLY A 442 15.00 11.06 11.54
C GLY A 442 15.77 10.59 10.30
N LEU A 443 15.28 10.87 9.09
CA LEU A 443 15.91 10.47 7.82
C LEU A 443 16.99 11.45 7.34
N LEU A 444 17.18 12.57 8.06
CA LEU A 444 18.21 13.57 7.79
C LEU A 444 18.99 13.88 9.08
N ALA A 445 19.49 12.84 9.75
CA ALA A 445 20.29 12.97 10.97
C ALA A 445 21.77 13.29 10.67
N TYR A 446 22.32 12.66 9.63
CA TYR A 446 23.73 12.75 9.24
C TYR A 446 23.93 13.35 7.84
N LYS A 447 25.12 13.91 7.63
CA LYS A 447 25.64 14.29 6.30
C LYS A 447 27.05 13.72 6.07
N PRO A 448 27.48 13.55 4.81
CA PRO A 448 28.86 13.18 4.50
C PRO A 448 29.86 14.29 4.83
N ASP A 449 30.96 13.93 5.49
CA ASP A 449 32.17 14.73 5.64
C ASP A 449 33.31 14.08 4.83
N PHE A 450 33.66 14.70 3.70
CA PHE A 450 34.67 14.18 2.78
C PHE A 450 36.11 14.30 3.32
N SER A 451 36.36 15.25 4.23
CA SER A 451 37.66 15.39 4.89
C SER A 451 37.90 14.25 5.88
N LYS A 452 36.88 13.93 6.69
CA LYS A 452 36.95 12.83 7.67
C LYS A 452 36.62 11.46 7.08
N LYS A 453 36.11 11.41 5.84
CA LYS A 453 35.62 10.20 5.16
C LYS A 453 34.58 9.43 5.97
N THR A 454 33.71 10.15 6.67
CA THR A 454 32.69 9.58 7.54
C THR A 454 31.40 10.39 7.49
N LEU A 455 30.33 9.83 8.02
CA LEU A 455 29.09 10.57 8.24
C LEU A 455 29.20 11.34 9.56
N VAL A 456 28.82 12.61 9.55
CA VAL A 456 28.82 13.49 10.73
C VAL A 456 27.40 14.00 11.01
N PRO A 457 27.02 14.21 12.28
CA PRO A 457 25.73 14.78 12.61
C PRO A 457 25.52 16.12 11.89
N LEU A 458 24.36 16.27 11.26
CA LEU A 458 23.97 17.51 10.60
C LEU A 458 23.56 18.53 11.67
N SER A 459 24.12 19.74 11.63
CA SER A 459 23.84 20.77 12.64
C SER A 459 22.46 21.43 12.42
N ASP A 460 21.90 22.02 13.48
CA ASP A 460 20.63 22.76 13.37
C ASP A 460 20.74 24.05 12.57
N SER A 461 21.91 24.70 12.61
CA SER A 461 22.15 25.91 11.83
C SER A 461 22.10 25.63 10.32
N GLU A 462 22.32 24.37 9.91
CA GLU A 462 22.25 23.92 8.51
C GLU A 462 20.84 23.50 8.10
N CYS A 463 19.89 23.42 9.05
CA CYS A 463 18.48 23.07 8.84
C CYS A 463 17.58 24.23 9.32
N PHE A 464 17.36 25.24 8.47
CA PHE A 464 16.46 26.34 8.80
C PHE A 464 15.04 25.83 9.14
N GLY A 465 14.50 26.25 10.28
CA GLY A 465 13.06 26.13 10.58
C GLY A 465 12.59 24.96 11.45
N THR A 466 13.47 24.14 12.03
CA THR A 466 13.05 23.07 12.95
C THR A 466 13.27 23.43 14.41
N GLY A 467 12.18 23.64 15.17
CA GLY A 467 12.21 23.85 16.63
C GLY A 467 12.56 22.60 17.46
N MET A 468 12.98 21.50 16.83
CA MET A 468 13.55 20.32 17.49
C MET A 468 15.05 20.33 17.24
N GLY A 469 15.84 20.47 18.31
CA GLY A 469 17.29 20.54 18.23
C GLY A 469 17.93 19.23 17.73
N ALA A 470 18.96 19.36 16.91
CA ALA A 470 19.86 18.37 16.34
C ALA A 470 20.31 17.38 17.38
N LYS A 471 20.58 17.91 18.57
CA LYS A 471 21.00 17.11 19.71
C LYS A 471 19.91 16.14 20.15
N VAL A 472 18.64 16.52 20.17
CA VAL A 472 17.54 15.60 20.58
C VAL A 472 17.33 14.47 19.55
N VAL A 473 17.45 14.77 18.25
CA VAL A 473 17.32 13.75 17.20
C VAL A 473 18.58 12.89 17.10
N ALA A 474 19.78 13.48 17.26
CA ALA A 474 21.04 12.77 17.27
C ALA A 474 21.20 11.91 18.54
N ASP A 475 20.77 12.37 19.71
CA ASP A 475 20.79 11.63 20.99
C ASP A 475 19.78 10.45 20.94
N LEU A 476 18.68 10.56 20.16
CA LEU A 476 17.79 9.42 19.86
C LEU A 476 18.44 8.38 18.92
N VAL A 477 19.47 8.78 18.18
CA VAL A 477 20.16 7.98 17.16
C VAL A 477 21.60 7.64 17.60
N GLU A 478 22.02 8.05 18.80
CA GLU A 478 23.39 7.92 19.26
C GLU A 478 23.77 6.43 19.32
N TRP A 479 24.63 5.99 18.40
CA TRP A 479 25.62 4.94 18.63
C TRP A 479 26.69 4.91 17.53
N SER A 480 27.92 4.60 17.94
CA SER A 480 29.12 4.74 17.13
C SER A 480 29.21 3.68 16.02
N TYR A 481 29.55 4.11 14.80
CA TYR A 481 29.75 3.21 13.65
C TYR A 481 31.03 2.35 13.75
N HIS A 482 31.88 2.56 14.76
CA HIS A 482 33.23 1.97 14.82
C HIS A 482 33.78 1.57 16.20
N HIS A 483 32.99 1.59 17.29
CA HIS A 483 33.48 1.10 18.58
C HIS A 483 32.61 -0.07 19.04
N SER A 484 33.24 -1.24 19.17
CA SER A 484 32.77 -2.25 20.13
C SER A 484 32.94 -1.63 21.52
N GLU A 485 31.91 -0.96 22.05
CA GLU A 485 31.95 -0.62 23.47
C GLU A 485 31.95 -1.92 24.31
N PRO A 486 32.57 -1.90 25.49
CA PRO A 486 32.63 -3.07 26.37
C PRO A 486 31.19 -3.51 26.65
N GLN A 487 30.88 -4.78 26.40
CA GLN A 487 29.62 -5.38 26.81
C GLN A 487 29.40 -5.09 28.30
N ASP A 488 28.46 -4.19 28.59
CA ASP A 488 28.04 -3.92 29.95
C ASP A 488 27.22 -5.15 30.40
N GLN A 489 27.90 -6.07 31.08
CA GLN A 489 27.41 -7.40 31.45
C GLN A 489 26.13 -7.36 32.31
N ASP A 490 25.77 -6.20 32.85
CA ASP A 490 24.57 -5.99 33.65
C ASP A 490 23.32 -5.61 32.84
N VAL A 491 23.46 -5.16 31.58
CA VAL A 491 22.31 -4.92 30.69
C VAL A 491 21.83 -6.22 30.06
N GLU A 492 22.73 -7.13 29.68
CA GLU A 492 22.37 -8.49 29.24
C GLU A 492 21.63 -9.25 30.36
N LYS A 493 22.09 -9.17 31.61
CA LYS A 493 21.43 -9.84 32.75
C LYS A 493 20.03 -9.31 33.06
N ARG A 494 19.75 -8.02 32.85
CA ARG A 494 18.40 -7.45 33.09
C ARG A 494 17.41 -7.75 31.98
N VAL A 495 17.87 -8.00 30.76
CA VAL A 495 17.01 -8.45 29.65
C VAL A 495 16.71 -9.95 29.78
N ASP A 496 17.64 -10.73 30.35
CA ASP A 496 17.47 -12.18 30.58
C ASP A 496 16.44 -12.52 31.68
N GLU A 497 16.17 -11.66 32.67
CA GLU A 497 15.19 -11.95 33.74
C GLU A 497 13.75 -11.52 33.43
N ALA A 498 13.48 -10.69 32.41
CA ALA A 498 12.14 -10.12 32.16
C ALA A 498 11.38 -10.74 30.97
N LEU A 499 11.97 -11.72 30.29
CA LEU A 499 11.30 -12.52 29.27
C LEU A 499 11.50 -13.98 29.65
N LEU A 500 10.44 -14.67 30.12
CA LEU A 500 10.43 -16.14 30.06
C LEU A 500 10.56 -16.49 28.58
N ASN A 501 11.80 -16.79 28.21
CA ASN A 501 12.28 -16.68 26.86
C ASN A 501 11.60 -17.78 26.06
N VAL A 502 10.98 -17.44 24.92
CA VAL A 502 10.42 -18.43 23.99
C VAL A 502 11.44 -19.54 23.66
N HIS A 503 12.73 -19.23 23.83
CA HIS A 503 13.89 -20.09 23.68
C HIS A 503 14.14 -21.11 24.81
N GLU A 504 13.55 -20.92 26.00
CA GLU A 504 13.55 -21.91 27.07
C GLU A 504 12.49 -23.00 26.84
N MET A 505 11.55 -22.77 25.91
CA MET A 505 10.68 -23.82 25.40
C MET A 505 11.40 -24.66 24.34
N PRO A 506 11.22 -26.00 24.33
CA PRO A 506 11.75 -26.87 23.27
C PRO A 506 11.27 -26.40 21.89
N LEU A 507 12.21 -26.34 20.93
CA LEU A 507 12.05 -25.67 19.62
C LEU A 507 10.94 -26.24 18.71
N ASP A 508 10.29 -27.32 19.11
CA ASP A 508 9.22 -27.98 18.35
C ASP A 508 7.84 -27.43 18.69
N LEU A 509 7.73 -26.79 19.85
CA LEU A 509 6.50 -26.24 20.41
C LEU A 509 6.36 -24.73 20.23
N GLN A 510 7.44 -24.05 19.87
CA GLN A 510 7.42 -22.60 19.67
C GLN A 510 6.48 -22.20 18.51
N LEU A 511 6.54 -22.87 17.36
CA LEU A 511 5.71 -22.52 16.19
C LEU A 511 4.21 -22.85 16.36
N PRO A 512 3.82 -24.04 16.86
CA PRO A 512 2.41 -24.37 17.08
C PRO A 512 1.75 -23.56 18.20
N CYS A 513 2.49 -23.14 19.23
CA CYS A 513 1.97 -22.27 20.30
C CYS A 513 1.75 -20.82 19.82
N ILE A 514 2.58 -20.34 18.89
CA ILE A 514 2.40 -19.04 18.20
C ILE A 514 1.21 -19.10 17.23
N GLU A 515 1.00 -20.21 16.51
CA GLU A 515 -0.07 -20.35 15.51
C GLU A 515 -1.46 -20.66 16.11
N SER A 516 -1.56 -21.21 17.32
CA SER A 516 -2.83 -21.68 17.92
C SER A 516 -3.46 -20.76 18.98
N GLY A 517 -2.79 -19.68 19.39
CA GLY A 517 -3.33 -18.73 20.38
C GLY A 517 -3.44 -19.26 21.82
N VAL A 518 -2.80 -20.40 22.12
CA VAL A 518 -2.89 -21.10 23.43
C VAL A 518 -2.31 -20.30 24.61
N LEU A 519 -1.62 -19.19 24.37
CA LEU A 519 -1.14 -18.27 25.43
C LEU A 519 -2.27 -17.58 26.23
N THR A 520 -3.53 -17.93 25.99
CA THR A 520 -4.69 -17.43 26.76
C THR A 520 -5.33 -18.45 27.72
N LEU A 521 -4.71 -19.61 28.00
CA LEU A 521 -5.26 -20.63 28.93
C LEU A 521 -4.48 -20.73 30.26
N SER A 522 -5.14 -21.15 31.34
CA SER A 522 -4.54 -21.24 32.68
C SER A 522 -3.49 -22.35 32.81
N LEU A 523 -2.51 -22.11 33.69
CA LEU A 523 -1.27 -22.90 33.85
C LEU A 523 -1.50 -24.39 34.16
N ASP A 524 -2.59 -24.75 34.83
CA ASP A 524 -2.86 -26.14 35.23
C ASP A 524 -3.27 -27.04 34.04
N LEU A 525 -3.92 -26.46 33.03
CA LEU A 525 -4.26 -27.17 31.79
C LEU A 525 -3.03 -27.35 30.88
N GLN A 526 -2.07 -26.43 30.94
CA GLN A 526 -0.82 -26.49 30.18
C GLN A 526 0.11 -27.61 30.67
N ARG A 527 0.21 -27.81 31.99
CA ARG A 527 0.97 -28.92 32.59
C ARG A 527 0.43 -30.30 32.20
N THR A 528 -0.90 -30.43 32.11
CA THR A 528 -1.59 -31.68 31.76
C THR A 528 -1.38 -32.08 30.29
N ALA A 529 -1.16 -31.11 29.39
CA ALA A 529 -0.85 -31.35 27.98
C ALA A 529 0.63 -31.67 27.72
N TRP A 530 1.54 -31.02 28.44
CA TRP A 530 3.00 -31.22 28.33
C TRP A 530 3.43 -32.66 28.64
N GLN A 531 2.82 -33.27 29.66
CA GLN A 531 3.09 -34.66 30.04
C GLN A 531 2.70 -35.68 28.95
N LYS A 532 1.87 -35.30 27.97
CA LYS A 532 1.51 -36.18 26.84
C LYS A 532 2.50 -36.13 25.66
N GLN A 533 3.45 -35.17 25.64
CA GLN A 533 4.22 -34.83 24.43
C GLN A 533 5.72 -35.14 24.51
N LEU A 534 6.26 -35.41 25.70
CA LEU A 534 7.63 -35.91 25.94
C LEU A 534 7.89 -37.34 25.38
N SER A 535 7.05 -37.79 24.45
CA SER A 535 6.95 -39.17 23.96
C SER A 535 7.11 -39.34 22.43
N ALA A 536 7.70 -38.37 21.69
CA ALA A 536 7.85 -38.45 20.21
C ALA A 536 9.15 -37.78 19.69
N ASP A 537 9.69 -37.97 18.46
CA ASP A 537 10.20 -39.15 17.72
C ASP A 537 11.36 -38.61 16.80
N SER A 538 12.52 -39.26 16.72
CA SER A 538 13.81 -38.68 16.28
C SER A 538 13.90 -38.22 14.82
N ASP A 539 13.03 -38.76 13.95
CA ASP A 539 13.02 -38.50 12.51
C ASP A 539 12.61 -37.07 12.12
N LEU A 540 11.93 -36.36 13.01
CA LEU A 540 11.46 -35.00 12.74
C LEU A 540 12.61 -33.97 12.81
N LEU A 541 13.58 -34.21 13.68
CA LEU A 541 14.74 -33.33 13.90
C LEU A 541 15.71 -33.38 12.70
N ALA A 542 15.97 -34.57 12.15
CA ALA A 542 16.79 -34.75 10.95
C ALA A 542 16.22 -34.01 9.73
N LYS A 543 14.89 -34.00 9.57
CA LYS A 543 14.21 -33.26 8.49
C LYS A 543 14.35 -31.74 8.60
N LYS A 544 14.51 -31.19 9.82
CA LYS A 544 14.74 -29.76 10.05
C LYS A 544 16.17 -29.34 9.64
N ALA A 545 17.19 -30.15 9.92
CA ALA A 545 18.58 -29.89 9.54
C ALA A 545 18.77 -29.80 8.02
N VAL A 546 18.25 -30.78 7.28
CA VAL A 546 18.31 -30.83 5.82
C VAL A 546 17.66 -29.59 5.17
N LYS A 547 16.59 -29.04 5.76
CA LYS A 547 15.96 -27.81 5.26
C LYS A 547 16.87 -26.58 5.40
N ARG A 548 17.70 -26.50 6.43
CA ARG A 548 18.64 -25.38 6.63
C ARG A 548 19.75 -25.42 5.59
N ASP A 549 20.34 -26.59 5.36
CA ASP A 549 21.42 -26.77 4.37
C ASP A 549 20.94 -26.43 2.95
N VAL A 550 19.72 -26.86 2.61
CA VAL A 550 19.08 -26.48 1.34
C VAL A 550 18.90 -24.96 1.22
N LYS A 551 18.54 -24.26 2.31
CA LYS A 551 18.38 -22.80 2.30
C LYS A 551 19.72 -22.10 2.08
N GLN A 552 20.79 -22.56 2.71
CA GLN A 552 22.16 -22.03 2.52
C GLN A 552 22.67 -22.28 1.10
N MET A 553 22.50 -23.50 0.58
CA MET A 553 22.87 -23.84 -0.80
C MET A 553 22.13 -22.97 -1.83
N VAL A 554 20.84 -22.71 -1.61
CA VAL A 554 20.06 -21.80 -2.47
C VAL A 554 20.57 -20.36 -2.37
N ALA A 555 20.96 -19.89 -1.19
CA ALA A 555 21.54 -18.56 -1.01
C ALA A 555 22.87 -18.41 -1.77
N LEU A 556 23.78 -19.38 -1.64
CA LEU A 556 25.06 -19.41 -2.36
C LEU A 556 24.86 -19.47 -3.89
N ALA A 557 23.92 -20.30 -4.36
CA ALA A 557 23.59 -20.38 -5.78
C ALA A 557 23.07 -19.03 -6.32
N ARG A 558 22.21 -18.35 -5.56
CA ARG A 558 21.72 -17.00 -5.91
C ARG A 558 22.85 -15.97 -5.94
N GLN A 559 23.79 -16.03 -5.02
CA GLN A 559 24.95 -15.14 -5.01
C GLN A 559 25.83 -15.32 -6.26
N LYS A 560 26.13 -16.57 -6.64
CA LYS A 560 26.90 -16.87 -7.87
C LYS A 560 26.16 -16.41 -9.14
N LEU A 561 24.85 -16.67 -9.22
CA LEU A 561 24.02 -16.21 -10.33
C LEU A 561 23.98 -14.67 -10.42
N ARG A 562 23.89 -13.99 -9.28
CA ARG A 562 23.94 -12.53 -9.20
C ARG A 562 25.29 -11.99 -9.70
N GLY A 563 26.40 -12.60 -9.32
CA GLY A 563 27.74 -12.21 -9.82
C GLY A 563 27.82 -12.24 -11.35
N LYS A 564 27.43 -13.37 -11.95
CA LYS A 564 27.39 -13.53 -13.42
C LYS A 564 26.46 -12.52 -14.10
N LEU A 565 25.31 -12.23 -13.48
CA LEU A 565 24.38 -11.22 -14.00
C LEU A 565 25.02 -9.83 -14.00
N LEU A 566 25.62 -9.43 -12.87
CA LEU A 566 26.30 -8.13 -12.75
C LEU A 566 27.44 -7.99 -13.75
N GLU A 567 28.25 -9.04 -13.95
CA GLU A 567 29.30 -9.07 -14.98
C GLU A 567 28.72 -8.85 -16.38
N ALA A 568 27.64 -9.56 -16.73
CA ALA A 568 26.96 -9.38 -18.01
C ALA A 568 26.39 -7.96 -18.19
N MET A 569 25.87 -7.37 -17.11
CA MET A 569 25.37 -5.98 -17.14
C MET A 569 26.49 -4.97 -17.31
N ARG A 570 27.64 -5.15 -16.65
CA ARG A 570 28.82 -4.28 -16.82
C ARG A 570 29.37 -4.39 -18.24
N HIS A 571 29.46 -5.60 -18.78
CA HIS A 571 29.87 -5.82 -20.16
C HIS A 571 28.94 -5.13 -21.17
N ARG A 572 27.65 -4.95 -20.85
CA ARG A 572 26.78 -4.12 -21.70
C ARG A 572 27.14 -2.64 -21.62
N LEU A 573 27.43 -2.13 -20.42
CA LEU A 573 27.81 -0.73 -20.22
C LEU A 573 29.17 -0.35 -20.82
N THR A 574 30.04 -1.32 -21.12
CA THR A 574 31.25 -1.05 -21.91
C THR A 574 30.95 -0.88 -23.41
N GLN A 575 29.86 -1.47 -23.89
CA GLN A 575 29.48 -1.45 -25.31
C GLN A 575 28.45 -0.34 -25.65
N MET A 576 27.71 0.18 -24.67
CA MET A 576 26.63 1.13 -24.91
C MET A 576 26.47 2.13 -23.76
N SER A 577 25.82 3.26 -24.03
CA SER A 577 25.57 4.29 -23.02
C SER A 577 24.59 3.81 -21.94
N ARG A 578 24.59 4.51 -20.80
CA ARG A 578 23.67 4.26 -19.68
C ARG A 578 22.20 4.29 -20.12
N GLU A 579 21.83 5.30 -20.89
CA GLU A 579 20.48 5.47 -21.41
C GLU A 579 20.10 4.36 -22.40
N GLN A 580 21.05 3.93 -23.24
CA GLN A 580 20.84 2.82 -24.17
C GLN A 580 20.65 1.49 -23.43
N ALA A 581 21.41 1.27 -22.34
CA ALA A 581 21.27 0.08 -21.51
C ALA A 581 19.91 0.03 -20.80
N LEU A 582 19.45 1.16 -20.26
CA LEU A 582 18.11 1.29 -19.68
C LEU A 582 17.00 1.02 -20.70
N GLN A 583 17.12 1.58 -21.92
CA GLN A 583 16.13 1.39 -22.98
C GLN A 583 16.05 -0.06 -23.50
N ARG A 584 17.14 -0.82 -23.40
CA ARG A 584 17.20 -2.24 -23.78
C ARG A 584 16.80 -3.21 -22.66
N LEU A 585 16.53 -2.71 -21.46
CA LEU A 585 15.98 -3.52 -20.38
C LEU A 585 14.62 -4.07 -20.84
N VAL A 586 14.34 -5.33 -20.51
CA VAL A 586 13.04 -5.96 -20.77
C VAL A 586 12.33 -6.10 -19.43
N PRO A 587 11.50 -5.12 -19.03
CA PRO A 587 10.87 -5.15 -17.73
C PRO A 587 9.92 -6.32 -17.63
N ARG A 588 9.75 -6.84 -16.42
CA ARG A 588 8.90 -8.03 -16.20
C ARG A 588 7.91 -7.78 -15.08
N ALA A 589 6.63 -8.03 -15.35
CA ALA A 589 5.65 -8.21 -14.30
C ALA A 589 5.59 -9.71 -13.97
N SER A 590 5.98 -10.07 -12.74
CA SER A 590 5.90 -11.47 -12.32
C SER A 590 4.44 -11.87 -12.18
N ASP A 591 3.95 -12.61 -13.17
CA ASP A 591 2.76 -13.43 -12.98
C ASP A 591 3.14 -14.53 -11.99
N THR A 592 2.61 -14.46 -10.78
CA THR A 592 2.50 -15.66 -9.94
C THR A 592 1.43 -16.56 -10.54
N GLN A 593 1.62 -17.00 -11.80
CA GLN A 593 0.94 -18.19 -12.26
C GLN A 593 1.40 -19.30 -11.32
N LYS A 594 0.50 -19.68 -10.41
CA LYS A 594 0.61 -20.92 -9.62
C LYS A 594 1.09 -21.96 -10.63
N PRO A 595 2.27 -22.57 -10.43
CA PRO A 595 2.80 -23.51 -11.40
C PRO A 595 1.70 -24.52 -11.68
N SER A 596 1.37 -24.70 -12.96
CA SER A 596 0.37 -25.67 -13.40
C SER A 596 0.61 -26.99 -12.66
N VAL A 597 -0.47 -27.70 -12.33
CA VAL A 597 -0.42 -28.94 -11.52
C VAL A 597 0.61 -29.94 -12.08
N VAL A 598 0.85 -29.89 -13.39
CA VAL A 598 1.88 -30.65 -14.13
C VAL A 598 3.32 -30.23 -13.74
N ARG A 599 3.64 -28.92 -13.66
CA ARG A 599 4.95 -28.41 -13.22
C ARG A 599 5.23 -28.69 -11.74
N LYS A 600 4.21 -28.77 -10.88
CA LYS A 600 4.38 -29.12 -9.45
C LYS A 600 4.89 -30.55 -9.24
N LYS A 601 4.46 -31.53 -10.06
CA LYS A 601 5.00 -32.90 -10.00
C LYS A 601 6.46 -32.94 -10.45
N GLY A 602 6.82 -32.21 -11.52
CA GLY A 602 8.19 -32.10 -12.00
C GLY A 602 9.15 -31.45 -10.99
N LEU A 603 8.75 -30.33 -10.36
CA LEU A 603 9.55 -29.69 -9.31
C LEU A 603 9.65 -30.54 -8.04
N LYS A 604 8.58 -31.26 -7.65
CA LYS A 604 8.65 -32.21 -6.52
C LYS A 604 9.63 -33.34 -6.81
N ASN A 605 9.60 -33.91 -8.02
CA ASN A 605 10.54 -34.95 -8.41
C ASN A 605 11.97 -34.41 -8.44
N GLN A 606 12.26 -33.29 -9.09
CA GLN A 606 13.60 -32.68 -9.11
C GLN A 606 14.12 -32.37 -7.70
N LYS A 607 13.26 -31.85 -6.80
CA LYS A 607 13.62 -31.59 -5.41
C LYS A 607 13.92 -32.89 -4.66
N LYS A 608 13.18 -33.97 -4.95
CA LYS A 608 13.41 -35.31 -4.38
C LYS A 608 14.71 -35.92 -4.91
N THR A 609 15.03 -35.74 -6.20
CA THR A 609 16.30 -36.21 -6.79
C THR A 609 17.50 -35.43 -6.24
N ALA A 610 17.39 -34.11 -6.07
CA ALA A 610 18.44 -33.29 -5.48
C ALA A 610 18.71 -33.64 -4.01
N LEU A 611 17.64 -33.90 -3.23
CA LEU A 611 17.75 -34.40 -1.85
C LEU A 611 18.40 -35.79 -1.78
N ALA A 612 18.04 -36.70 -2.69
CA ALA A 612 18.66 -38.02 -2.78
C ALA A 612 20.15 -37.93 -3.15
N HIS A 613 20.52 -37.03 -4.07
CA HIS A 613 21.92 -36.81 -4.45
C HIS A 613 22.75 -36.21 -3.32
N ALA A 614 22.18 -35.25 -2.57
CA ALA A 614 22.82 -34.66 -1.40
C ALA A 614 23.01 -35.69 -0.27
N ALA A 615 22.00 -36.52 0.00
CA ALA A 615 22.09 -37.60 0.98
C ALA A 615 23.16 -38.64 0.59
N LYS A 616 23.24 -39.01 -0.69
CA LYS A 616 24.28 -39.92 -1.20
C LYS A 616 25.69 -39.33 -1.12
N ALA A 617 25.83 -38.01 -1.31
CA ALA A 617 27.11 -37.33 -1.17
C ALA A 617 27.56 -37.21 0.30
N LEU A 618 26.61 -37.07 1.23
CA LEU A 618 26.89 -37.04 2.67
C LEU A 618 27.31 -38.43 3.19
N ALA A 619 26.60 -39.49 2.75
CA ALA A 619 26.90 -40.87 3.10
C ALA A 619 28.22 -41.41 2.50
N LYS A 620 28.85 -40.64 1.60
CA LYS A 620 30.17 -40.96 1.02
C LYS A 620 31.32 -40.21 1.71
N LYS A 621 30.99 -39.30 2.64
CA LYS A 621 31.91 -38.50 3.46
C LYS A 621 31.95 -38.94 4.93
N MET A 622 31.03 -39.81 5.33
CA MET A 622 31.11 -40.64 6.54
C MET A 622 31.61 -42.01 6.12
#